data_AF-A0A5J6N3A9-F1
#
_entry.id   AF-A0A5J6N3A9-F1
#
_cell.length_a   1.000
_cell.length_b   1.000
_cell.length_c   1.000
_cell.angle_alpha   90.00
_cell.angle_beta   90.00
_cell.angle_gamma   90.00
#
_symmetry.space_group_name_H-M   'P 1'
#
loop_
_entity.id
_entity.type
_entity.pdbx_description
1 polymer ?
#
loop_
_entity_poly.entity_id
_entity_poly.type
_entity_poly.pdbx_seq_one_letter_code
_entity_poly.pdbx_strand_id
1 'polypeptide(L)'
;MKSLTILGAALAAVLLVSQASAEPLRGDNFIEVMKGNTLSGQSQMGVNYNIYFLPGGEVSYQDAGGRVDKGAWSIDPDGDVCIKWHAPSNLANDCYKVDVNGTKVSWQGKTGTGHAGLRGEVVPMTMAKSQ
;
A
#
# COMPACT_ATOMS: atom_id res chain seq x y z
N MET A 1 -32.86 28.36 -56.71
CA MET A 1 -31.81 28.18 -55.70
C MET A 1 -32.30 27.12 -54.72
N LYS A 2 -31.69 25.93 -54.72
CA LYS A 2 -32.08 24.79 -53.87
C LYS A 2 -31.23 24.84 -52.60
N SER A 3 -31.86 25.00 -51.43
CA SER A 3 -31.20 24.97 -50.14
C SER A 3 -31.01 23.52 -49.68
N LEU A 4 -29.79 23.16 -49.30
CA LEU A 4 -29.38 21.84 -48.86
C LEU A 4 -29.32 21.83 -47.32
N THR A 5 -30.19 21.06 -46.68
CA THR A 5 -30.20 20.89 -45.22
C THR A 5 -29.23 19.77 -44.84
N ILE A 6 -28.16 20.10 -44.12
CA ILE A 6 -27.19 19.11 -43.61
C ILE A 6 -27.61 18.70 -42.19
N LEU A 7 -27.98 17.43 -42.04
CA LEU A 7 -28.17 16.76 -40.74
C LEU A 7 -26.79 16.47 -40.13
N GLY A 8 -26.43 17.18 -39.06
CA GLY A 8 -25.24 16.88 -38.25
C GLY A 8 -25.59 15.91 -37.12
N ALA A 9 -25.17 14.65 -37.24
CA ALA A 9 -25.23 13.68 -36.17
C ALA A 9 -24.00 13.84 -35.25
N ALA A 10 -24.22 14.21 -33.98
CA ALA A 10 -23.17 14.26 -32.97
C ALA A 10 -22.91 12.85 -32.42
N LEU A 11 -21.76 12.26 -32.76
CA LEU A 11 -21.23 11.07 -32.10
C LEU A 11 -20.65 11.48 -30.73
N ALA A 12 -21.30 11.06 -29.64
CA ALA A 12 -20.73 11.12 -28.30
C ALA A 12 -19.83 9.90 -28.08
N ALA A 13 -18.51 10.09 -28.08
CA ALA A 13 -17.55 9.06 -27.70
C ALA A 13 -17.55 8.90 -26.18
N VAL A 14 -18.05 7.77 -25.67
CA VAL A 14 -17.97 7.43 -24.25
C VAL A 14 -16.55 6.93 -23.94
N LEU A 15 -15.76 7.74 -23.24
CA LEU A 15 -14.47 7.32 -22.70
C LEU A 15 -14.73 6.37 -21.52
N LEU A 16 -14.58 5.07 -21.74
CA LEU A 16 -14.50 4.08 -20.66
C LEU A 16 -13.16 4.27 -19.93
N VAL A 17 -13.18 5.00 -18.82
CA VAL A 17 -12.06 5.06 -17.89
C VAL A 17 -12.03 3.73 -17.14
N SER A 18 -11.13 2.83 -17.52
CA SER A 18 -10.84 1.62 -16.75
C SER A 18 -10.34 2.02 -15.37
N GLN A 19 -11.19 1.89 -14.35
CA GLN A 19 -10.78 2.06 -12.97
C GLN A 19 -9.94 0.84 -12.59
N ALA A 20 -8.65 1.03 -12.38
CA ALA A 20 -7.80 -0.01 -11.78
C ALA A 20 -8.34 -0.32 -10.38
N SER A 21 -8.91 -1.51 -10.22
CA SER A 21 -9.31 -2.04 -8.92
C SER A 21 -8.07 -2.21 -8.06
N ALA A 22 -8.19 -1.99 -6.74
CA ALA A 22 -7.16 -2.43 -5.82
C ALA A 22 -7.06 -3.97 -5.89
N GLU A 23 -5.84 -4.49 -6.01
CA GLU A 23 -5.57 -5.92 -6.06
C GLU A 23 -5.06 -6.40 -4.70
N PRO A 24 -5.65 -7.46 -4.12
CA PRO A 24 -5.18 -8.01 -2.86
C PRO A 24 -3.80 -8.66 -3.05
N LEU A 25 -2.83 -8.21 -2.27
CA LEU A 25 -1.51 -8.82 -2.16
C LEU A 25 -1.56 -9.90 -1.08
N ARG A 26 -1.52 -11.16 -1.52
CA ARG A 26 -1.51 -12.34 -0.64
C ARG A 26 -0.34 -13.25 -0.96
N GLY A 27 0.20 -13.93 0.04
CA GLY A 27 1.22 -14.96 -0.17
C GLY A 27 2.44 -14.44 -0.92
N ASP A 28 2.91 -15.22 -1.88
CA ASP A 28 4.12 -14.93 -2.66
C ASP A 28 4.02 -13.62 -3.47
N ASN A 29 2.81 -13.20 -3.86
CA ASN A 29 2.61 -11.94 -4.59
C ASN A 29 3.03 -10.72 -3.75
N PHE A 30 2.84 -10.77 -2.43
CA PHE A 30 3.32 -9.71 -1.54
C PHE A 30 4.86 -9.60 -1.60
N ILE A 31 5.53 -10.76 -1.60
CA ILE A 31 7.00 -10.84 -1.61
C ILE A 31 7.55 -10.27 -2.92
N GLU A 32 6.99 -10.68 -4.05
CA GLU A 32 7.41 -10.21 -5.36
C GLU A 32 7.25 -8.69 -5.51
N VAL A 33 6.13 -8.16 -5.03
CA VAL A 33 5.84 -6.72 -5.09
C VAL A 33 6.74 -5.93 -4.16
N MET A 34 6.98 -6.39 -2.93
CA MET A 34 7.80 -5.65 -1.97
C MET A 34 9.30 -5.77 -2.24
N LYS A 35 9.75 -6.83 -2.91
CA LYS A 35 11.17 -7.06 -3.19
C LYS A 35 11.76 -5.90 -4.01
N GLY A 36 12.75 -5.24 -3.41
CA GLY A 36 13.44 -4.11 -4.02
C GLY A 36 12.59 -2.83 -4.13
N ASN A 37 11.46 -2.77 -3.44
CA ASN A 37 10.68 -1.56 -3.27
C ASN A 37 10.82 -1.04 -1.84
N THR A 38 10.73 0.28 -1.68
CA THR A 38 10.58 0.97 -0.40
C THR A 38 9.12 1.36 -0.24
N LEU A 39 8.56 1.06 0.93
CA LEU A 39 7.23 1.52 1.30
C LEU A 39 7.38 2.81 2.11
N SER A 40 6.92 3.92 1.56
CA SER A 40 7.01 5.24 2.19
C SER A 40 5.63 5.71 2.64
N GLY A 41 5.57 6.39 3.77
CA GLY A 41 4.36 7.00 4.28
C GLY A 41 4.65 8.26 5.08
N GLN A 42 3.59 8.90 5.55
CA GLN A 42 3.66 10.03 6.45
C GLN A 42 2.78 9.76 7.65
N SER A 43 3.35 9.91 8.84
CA SER A 43 2.72 9.76 10.14
C SER A 43 1.52 10.71 10.33
N GLN A 44 0.63 10.43 11.30
CA GLN A 44 -0.44 11.37 11.67
C GLN A 44 0.11 12.71 12.16
N MET A 45 1.33 12.72 12.69
CA MET A 45 2.06 13.92 13.10
C MET A 45 2.82 14.59 11.94
N GLY A 46 2.68 14.10 10.71
CA GLY A 46 3.36 14.66 9.53
C GLY A 46 4.81 14.18 9.35
N VAL A 47 5.27 13.19 10.14
CA VAL A 47 6.64 12.68 10.04
C VAL A 47 6.75 11.66 8.90
N ASN A 48 7.63 11.92 7.93
CA ASN A 48 7.87 10.97 6.85
C ASN A 48 8.62 9.74 7.37
N TYR A 49 8.23 8.56 6.89
CA TYR A 49 8.86 7.31 7.25
C TYR A 49 8.96 6.35 6.07
N ASN A 50 9.87 5.39 6.18
CA ASN A 50 10.09 4.31 5.24
C ASN A 50 10.06 2.96 5.98
N ILE A 51 9.53 1.95 5.29
CA ILE A 51 9.54 0.55 5.71
C ILE A 51 10.16 -0.27 4.58
N TYR A 52 11.05 -1.19 4.97
CA TYR A 52 11.78 -2.05 4.06
C TYR A 52 11.51 -3.50 4.42
N PHE A 53 10.91 -4.25 3.50
CA PHE A 53 10.72 -5.69 3.61
C PHE A 53 11.90 -6.40 2.96
N LEU A 54 12.70 -7.07 3.77
CA LEU A 54 13.93 -7.70 3.34
C LEU A 54 13.70 -9.20 3.07
N PRO A 55 14.46 -9.80 2.13
CA PRO A 55 14.48 -11.25 1.98
C PRO A 55 14.82 -11.95 3.30
N GLY A 56 14.21 -13.11 3.55
CA GLY A 56 14.42 -13.87 4.79
C GLY A 56 13.47 -13.51 5.93
N GLY A 57 12.45 -12.68 5.68
CA GLY A 57 11.41 -12.38 6.65
C GLY A 57 11.76 -11.26 7.63
N GLU A 58 12.78 -10.44 7.32
CA GLU A 58 13.11 -9.26 8.13
C GLU A 58 12.36 -8.02 7.63
N VAL A 59 11.99 -7.14 8.55
CA VAL A 59 11.44 -5.82 8.24
C VAL A 59 12.19 -4.75 9.02
N SER A 60 12.42 -3.59 8.41
CA SER A 60 13.01 -2.44 9.07
C SER A 60 12.22 -1.16 8.83
N TYR A 61 12.33 -0.23 9.77
CA TYR A 61 11.67 1.06 9.76
C TYR A 61 12.68 2.17 10.02
N GLN A 62 12.48 3.30 9.37
CA GLN A 62 13.19 4.54 9.64
C GLN A 62 12.26 5.74 9.41
N ASP A 63 12.31 6.74 10.30
CA ASP A 63 11.64 8.02 10.07
C ASP A 63 12.58 9.23 10.05
N ALA A 64 12.04 10.35 9.55
CA ALA A 64 12.74 11.63 9.48
C ALA A 64 13.07 12.23 10.86
N GLY A 65 12.49 11.71 11.94
CA GLY A 65 12.85 12.04 13.32
C GLY A 65 14.07 11.27 13.84
N GLY A 66 14.65 10.37 13.02
CA GLY A 66 15.81 9.56 13.38
C GLY A 66 15.46 8.29 14.15
N ARG A 67 14.17 7.95 14.31
CA ARG A 67 13.78 6.69 14.91
C ARG A 67 14.03 5.57 13.91
N VAL A 68 14.63 4.48 14.40
CA VAL A 68 14.85 3.24 13.66
C VAL A 68 14.31 2.07 14.44
N ASP A 69 13.84 1.05 13.74
CA ASP A 69 13.38 -0.19 14.35
C ASP A 69 13.49 -1.36 13.37
N LYS A 70 13.48 -2.58 13.91
CA LYS A 70 13.58 -3.83 13.17
C LYS A 70 12.57 -4.83 13.69
N GLY A 71 12.22 -5.79 12.86
CA GLY A 71 11.30 -6.86 13.22
C GLY A 71 11.37 -8.01 12.24
N ALA A 72 10.41 -8.91 12.40
CA ALA A 72 10.15 -9.99 11.47
C ALA A 72 8.78 -9.79 10.80
N TRP A 73 8.63 -10.32 9.59
CA TRP A 73 7.33 -10.46 8.95
C TRP A 73 7.15 -11.89 8.44
N SER A 74 5.90 -12.31 8.33
CA SER A 74 5.49 -13.62 7.80
C SER A 74 4.16 -13.51 7.06
N ILE A 75 3.80 -14.54 6.31
CA ILE A 75 2.45 -14.70 5.78
C ILE A 75 1.71 -15.73 6.63
N ASP A 76 0.49 -15.42 7.07
CA ASP A 76 -0.35 -16.37 7.79
C ASP A 76 -1.09 -17.35 6.84
N PRO A 77 -1.77 -18.39 7.36
CA PRO A 77 -2.47 -19.36 6.53
C PRO A 77 -3.57 -18.79 5.63
N ASP A 78 -4.11 -17.60 5.94
CA ASP A 78 -5.13 -16.94 5.12
C ASP A 78 -4.52 -16.06 4.02
N GLY A 79 -3.18 -15.94 4.01
CA GLY A 79 -2.43 -15.14 3.05
C GLY A 79 -2.21 -13.69 3.49
N ASP A 80 -2.51 -13.35 4.75
CA ASP A 80 -2.33 -12.01 5.30
C ASP A 80 -0.89 -11.79 5.79
N VAL A 81 -0.41 -10.55 5.71
CA VAL A 81 0.96 -10.20 6.11
C VAL A 81 0.98 -9.91 7.60
N CYS A 82 1.74 -10.66 8.37
CA CYS A 82 1.93 -10.42 9.80
C CYS A 82 3.28 -9.76 10.05
N ILE A 83 3.29 -8.73 10.90
CA ILE A 83 4.51 -8.02 11.29
C ILE A 83 4.69 -8.11 12.80
N LYS A 84 5.94 -8.38 13.21
CA LYS A 84 6.35 -8.39 14.61
C LYS A 84 7.59 -7.52 14.81
N TRP A 85 7.43 -6.38 15.48
CA TRP A 85 8.53 -5.46 15.78
C TRP A 85 9.32 -5.89 17.03
N HIS A 86 10.61 -5.55 17.09
CA HIS A 86 11.47 -5.87 18.23
C HIS A 86 11.35 -4.85 19.37
N ALA A 87 11.25 -3.55 19.07
CA ALA A 87 11.17 -2.53 20.11
C ALA A 87 9.81 -2.55 20.84
N PRO A 88 9.80 -2.57 22.20
CA PRO A 88 8.57 -2.53 22.98
C PRO A 88 8.09 -1.09 23.11
N SER A 89 7.50 -0.56 22.06
CA SER A 89 6.88 0.77 22.16
C SER A 89 5.78 0.87 21.13
N ASN A 90 4.52 0.68 21.54
CA ASN A 90 3.32 1.17 20.83
C ASN A 90 3.13 0.74 19.36
N LEU A 91 3.75 -0.37 18.93
CA LEU A 91 3.61 -0.91 17.58
C LEU A 91 2.81 -2.19 17.66
N ALA A 92 1.72 -2.24 16.90
CA ALA A 92 0.89 -3.43 16.84
C ALA A 92 1.68 -4.54 16.12
N ASN A 93 2.02 -5.59 16.86
CA ASN A 93 2.25 -6.88 16.26
C ASN A 93 0.89 -7.36 15.77
N ASP A 94 0.67 -7.33 14.46
CA ASP A 94 -0.65 -7.59 13.88
C ASP A 94 -0.49 -8.21 12.50
N CYS A 95 -1.59 -8.76 12.00
CA CYS A 95 -1.73 -9.30 10.65
C CYS A 95 -2.63 -8.40 9.82
N TYR A 96 -2.27 -8.23 8.55
CA TYR A 96 -2.84 -7.22 7.69
C TYR A 96 -3.24 -7.80 6.35
N LYS A 97 -4.45 -7.43 5.92
CA LYS A 97 -4.83 -7.48 4.51
C LYS A 97 -4.18 -6.31 3.80
N VAL A 98 -3.48 -6.59 2.71
CA VAL A 98 -2.75 -5.59 1.94
C VAL A 98 -3.35 -5.52 0.55
N ASP A 99 -3.71 -4.32 0.09
CA ASP A 99 -4.12 -4.09 -1.27
C ASP A 99 -3.19 -3.08 -1.94
N VAL A 100 -2.95 -3.27 -3.25
CA VAL A 100 -2.18 -2.33 -4.08
C VAL A 100 -3.03 -1.76 -5.19
N ASN A 101 -2.91 -0.46 -5.44
CA ASN A 101 -3.45 0.20 -6.62
C ASN A 101 -2.36 1.11 -7.24
N GLY A 102 -1.70 0.60 -8.28
CA GLY A 102 -0.52 1.24 -8.86
C GLY A 102 0.61 1.33 -7.84
N THR A 103 1.00 2.54 -7.47
CA THR A 103 2.02 2.77 -6.43
C THR A 103 1.44 2.90 -5.03
N LYS A 104 0.11 2.95 -4.87
CA LYS A 104 -0.53 3.13 -3.56
C LYS A 104 -0.74 1.78 -2.89
N VAL A 105 -0.45 1.72 -1.59
CA VAL A 105 -0.65 0.51 -0.78
C VAL A 105 -1.54 0.84 0.40
N SER A 106 -2.57 0.03 0.62
CA SER A 106 -3.46 0.10 1.77
C SER A 106 -3.32 -1.14 2.64
N TRP A 107 -3.33 -0.94 3.95
CA TRP A 107 -3.20 -2.00 4.95
C TRP A 107 -4.42 -1.97 5.86
N GLN A 108 -5.03 -3.13 6.10
CA GLN A 108 -6.19 -3.28 6.97
C GLN A 108 -5.91 -4.37 7.99
N GLY A 109 -5.94 -4.01 9.27
CA GLY A 109 -5.67 -4.95 10.37
C GLY A 109 -6.77 -6.00 10.49
N LYS A 110 -6.38 -7.24 10.76
CA LYS A 110 -7.28 -8.40 10.79
C LYS A 110 -8.20 -8.41 12.01
N THR A 111 -7.79 -7.76 13.11
CA THR A 111 -8.50 -7.77 14.40
C THR A 111 -9.45 -6.57 14.63
N GLY A 112 -9.45 -5.56 13.74
CA GLY A 112 -10.26 -4.32 13.81
C GLY A 112 -9.63 -3.23 14.71
N THR A 113 -9.44 -1.96 14.31
CA THR A 113 -10.32 -1.01 13.59
C THR A 113 -9.58 -0.24 12.47
N GLY A 114 -10.27 0.07 11.36
CA GLY A 114 -9.79 1.00 10.31
C GLY A 114 -8.62 0.51 9.43
N HIS A 115 -8.14 1.35 8.50
CA HIS A 115 -6.85 1.07 7.85
C HIS A 115 -5.83 0.94 8.98
N ALA A 116 -5.18 -0.21 9.13
CA ALA A 116 -4.26 -0.36 10.24
C ALA A 116 -2.93 0.25 9.83
N GLY A 117 -2.43 1.14 10.68
CA GLY A 117 -1.07 1.59 10.52
C GLY A 117 -0.11 0.51 10.92
N LEU A 118 0.89 0.25 10.08
CA LEU A 118 2.00 -0.65 10.38
C LEU A 118 2.73 -0.29 11.69
N ARG A 119 2.50 0.94 12.18
CA ARG A 119 2.99 1.51 13.44
C ARG A 119 1.92 2.28 14.23
N GLY A 120 0.63 1.92 14.08
CA GLY A 120 -0.50 2.59 14.74
C GLY A 120 -1.10 3.79 13.99
N GLU A 121 -0.55 4.14 12.82
CA GLU A 121 -0.98 5.29 12.00
C GLU A 121 -1.67 4.88 10.68
N VAL A 122 -2.96 5.19 10.59
CA VAL A 122 -3.84 4.97 9.43
C VAL A 122 -3.50 5.97 8.32
N VAL A 123 -2.49 5.69 7.49
CA VAL A 123 -2.02 6.65 6.46
C VAL A 123 -1.75 5.99 5.11
N PRO A 124 -2.03 6.67 3.98
CA PRO A 124 -1.69 6.15 2.66
C PRO A 124 -0.19 5.95 2.52
N MET A 125 0.20 4.80 1.98
CA MET A 125 1.60 4.52 1.67
C MET A 125 1.82 4.40 0.17
N THR A 126 3.03 4.70 -0.26
CA THR A 126 3.45 4.62 -1.65
C THR A 126 4.67 3.73 -1.80
N MET A 127 4.71 2.94 -2.86
CA MET A 127 5.87 2.15 -3.26
C MET A 127 6.67 2.84 -4.35
N ALA A 128 7.98 2.80 -4.19
CA ALA A 128 8.95 3.16 -5.22
C ALA A 128 10.14 2.20 -5.17
N LYS A 129 10.83 2.00 -6.30
CA LYS A 129 12.05 1.18 -6.33
C LYS A 129 13.09 1.78 -5.40
N SER A 130 13.68 0.94 -4.55
CA SER A 130 14.83 1.32 -3.75
C SER A 130 15.99 1.68 -4.70
N GLN A 131 16.68 2.78 -4.41
CA GLN A 131 17.83 3.25 -5.20
C GLN A 131 18.98 2.24 -5.20
#